data_AF-A0A1L7LHD5-F1
#
_entry.id   AF-A0A1L7LHD5-F1
#
_cell.length_a   1.000
_cell.length_b   1.000
_cell.length_c   1.000
_cell.angle_alpha   90.00
_cell.angle_beta   90.00
_cell.angle_gamma   90.00
#
_symmetry.space_group_name_H-M   'P 1'
#
loop_
_entity.id
_entity.type
_entity.pdbx_description
1 polymer ?
#
loop_
_entity_poly.entity_id
_entity_poly.type
_entity_poly.pdbx_seq_one_letter_code
_entity_poly.pdbx_strand_id
1 'polypeptide(L)' 'MVLALSITSQYSSKSESIKQKYFRIMDWYEVGLRKPFWVDTINILRFSPSALSHFRVIGKLTQRDKIRFVKFYVDRRKG' A
#
# COMPACT_ATOMS: atom_id res chain seq x y z
N MET A 1 11.80 -11.52 -10.73
CA MET A 1 11.09 -10.23 -10.78
C MET A 1 10.32 -10.07 -9.48
N VAL A 2 10.31 -8.86 -8.91
CA VAL A 2 9.56 -8.56 -7.68
C VAL A 2 8.55 -7.46 -7.98
N LEU A 3 7.32 -7.64 -7.53
CA LEU A 3 6.23 -6.67 -7.67
C LEU A 3 6.03 -5.93 -6.36
N ALA A 4 5.77 -4.63 -6.44
CA ALA A 4 5.48 -3.81 -5.28
C ALA A 4 4.39 -2.78 -5.59
N LEU A 5 3.78 -2.26 -4.53
CA LEU A 5 2.85 -1.14 -4.58
C LEU A 5 3.49 0.03 -3.84
N SER A 6 3.29 1.25 -4.36
CA SER A 6 3.75 2.46 -3.69
C SER A 6 2.82 2.84 -2.54
N ILE A 7 3.33 3.64 -1.62
CA ILE A 7 2.53 4.27 -0.57
C ILE A 7 2.66 5.79 -0.64
N THR A 8 1.59 6.51 -0.32
CA THR A 8 1.58 7.98 -0.29
C THR A 8 0.94 8.51 0.99
N SER A 9 1.45 9.63 1.49
CA SER A 9 0.76 10.42 2.52
C SER A 9 -0.08 11.55 1.93
N GLN A 10 -0.02 11.76 0.61
CA GLN A 10 -0.73 12.83 -0.10
C GLN A 10 -2.09 12.34 -0.63
N TYR A 11 -2.79 11.51 0.16
CA TYR A 11 -4.11 10.99 -0.21
C TYR A 11 -5.16 12.10 -0.26
N SER A 12 -5.08 13.07 0.65
CA SER A 12 -6.07 14.16 0.79
C SER A 12 -6.19 15.02 -0.46
N SER A 13 -5.10 15.23 -1.21
CA SER A 13 -5.08 16.04 -2.43
C SER A 13 -5.60 15.33 -3.69
N LYS A 14 -5.98 14.05 -3.60
CA LYS A 14 -6.51 13.28 -4.74
C LYS A 14 -8.02 13.51 -4.94
N SER A 15 -8.50 13.37 -6.17
CA SER A 15 -9.94 13.40 -6.49
C SER A 15 -10.68 12.23 -5.83
N GLU A 16 -11.98 12.39 -5.59
CA GLU A 16 -12.79 11.36 -4.93
C GLU A 16 -12.83 10.05 -5.74
N SER A 17 -12.90 10.15 -7.07
CA SER A 17 -12.85 9.01 -7.98
C SER A 17 -11.53 8.23 -7.90
N ILE A 18 -10.42 8.91 -7.61
CA ILE A 18 -9.09 8.28 -7.48
C ILE A 18 -8.90 7.73 -6.06
N LYS A 19 -9.38 8.45 -5.04
CA LYS A 19 -9.30 8.08 -3.62
C LYS A 19 -9.84 6.68 -3.34
N GLN A 20 -10.94 6.29 -3.98
CA GLN A 20 -11.53 4.95 -3.83
C GLN A 20 -10.57 3.80 -4.21
N LYS A 21 -9.51 4.09 -5.00
CA LYS A 21 -8.49 3.12 -5.41
C LYS A 21 -7.29 3.06 -4.47
N TYR A 22 -7.29 3.83 -3.38
CA TYR A 22 -6.22 3.83 -2.38
C TYR A 22 -6.65 3.10 -1.12
N PHE A 23 -5.80 2.21 -0.62
CA PHE A 23 -6.06 1.46 0.60
C PHE A 23 -5.38 2.11 1.80
N ARG A 24 -6.14 2.47 2.84
CA ARG A 24 -5.61 3.05 4.07
C ARG A 24 -4.95 1.98 4.96
N ILE A 25 -3.67 2.19 5.29
CA ILE A 25 -2.96 1.44 6.34
C ILE A 25 -3.45 1.97 7.68
N MET A 26 -4.09 1.12 8.49
CA MET A 26 -4.69 1.57 9.76
C MET A 26 -3.67 1.51 10.89
N ASP A 27 -2.84 0.47 10.92
CA ASP A 27 -1.85 0.25 11.98
C ASP A 27 -0.50 0.88 11.60
N TRP A 28 -0.54 2.05 10.95
CA TRP A 28 0.63 2.70 10.38
C TRP A 28 1.72 2.98 11.43
N TYR A 29 1.33 3.32 12.66
CA TYR A 29 2.26 3.58 13.75
C TYR A 29 2.99 2.29 14.20
N GLU A 30 2.24 1.20 14.36
CA GLU A 30 2.79 -0.10 14.80
C GLU A 30 3.80 -0.68 13.79
N VAL A 31 3.63 -0.36 12.51
CA VAL A 31 4.52 -0.82 11.43
C VAL A 31 5.67 0.16 11.14
N GLY A 32 5.88 1.16 12.00
CA GLY A 32 7.02 2.07 11.96
C GLY A 32 6.87 3.29 11.05
N LEU A 33 5.66 3.60 10.56
CA LEU A 33 5.40 4.82 9.80
C LEU A 33 5.14 6.00 10.75
N ARG A 34 5.59 7.19 10.35
CA ARG A 34 5.47 8.41 11.19
C ARG A 34 4.13 9.13 11.06
N LYS A 35 3.32 8.78 10.07
CA LYS A 35 2.04 9.40 9.75
C LYS A 35 1.14 8.41 9.00
N PRO A 36 -0.15 8.70 8.82
CA PRO A 36 -1.02 7.90 7.97
C PRO A 36 -0.50 7.83 6.52
N PHE A 37 -0.52 6.63 5.96
CA PHE A 37 -0.20 6.36 4.56
C PHE A 37 -1.29 5.50 3.91
N TRP A 38 -1.36 5.61 2.59
CA TRP A 38 -2.26 4.84 1.74
C TRP A 38 -1.45 4.10 0.68
N VAL A 39 -1.81 2.84 0.43
CA VAL A 39 -1.27 2.03 -0.66
C VAL A 39 -1.96 2.45 -1.96
N ASP A 40 -1.17 2.79 -2.97
CA ASP A 40 -1.64 2.98 -4.34
C ASP A 40 -1.91 1.60 -4.95
N THR A 41 -3.17 1.29 -5.26
CA THR A 41 -3.55 -0.01 -5.86
C THR A 41 -3.80 0.09 -7.37
N ILE A 42 -3.50 1.25 -7.96
CA ILE A 42 -3.61 1.52 -9.40
C ILE A 42 -2.32 1.08 -10.10
N ASN A 43 -1.18 1.45 -9.53
CA ASN A 43 0.13 1.29 -10.18
C ASN A 43 0.94 0.14 -9.55
N ILE A 44 1.36 -0.82 -10.36
CA ILE A 44 2.26 -1.89 -9.95
C ILE A 44 3.69 -1.51 -10.35
N LEU A 45 4.55 -1.38 -9.34
CA LEU A 45 5.99 -1.20 -9.55
C LEU A 45 6.66 -2.55 -9.78
N ARG A 46 7.67 -2.55 -10.63
CA ARG A 46 8.46 -3.75 -10.98
C ARG A 46 9.91 -3.50 -10.65
N PHE A 47 10.51 -4.42 -9.90
CA PHE A 47 11.90 -4.37 -9.51
C PHE A 47 12.64 -5.64 -9.92
N SER A 48 13.92 -5.51 -10.25
CA SER A 48 14.82 -6.66 -10.29
C SER A 48 15.06 -7.15 -8.85
N PRO A 49 15.33 -8.45 -8.64
CA PRO A 49 15.71 -8.95 -7.32
C PRO A 49 16.95 -8.23 -6.75
N SER A 50 17.90 -7.85 -7.61
CA SER A 50 19.08 -7.09 -7.21
C SER A 50 18.76 -5.70 -6.68
N ALA A 51 17.71 -5.03 -7.17
CA ALA A 51 17.32 -3.73 -6.65
C ALA A 51 16.89 -3.77 -5.18
N LEU A 52 16.44 -4.93 -4.68
CA LEU A 52 16.00 -5.08 -3.29
C LEU A 52 17.13 -4.92 -2.28
N SER A 53 18.38 -5.20 -2.65
CA SER A 53 19.53 -5.07 -1.73
C SER A 53 19.77 -3.62 -1.30
N HIS A 54 19.27 -2.65 -2.06
CA HIS A 54 19.37 -1.23 -1.76
C HIS A 54 18.22 -0.72 -0.89
N PHE A 55 17.21 -1.56 -0.60
CA PHE A 55 16.07 -1.16 0.20
C PHE A 55 16.25 -1.47 1.68
N ARG A 56 15.87 -0.48 2.50
CA ARG A 56 15.71 -0.68 3.93
C ARG A 56 14.29 -1.13 4.24
N VAL A 57 14.16 -2.20 5.00
CA VAL A 57 12.87 -2.64 5.55
C VAL A 57 12.48 -1.69 6.70
N ILE A 58 11.32 -1.05 6.58
CA ILE A 58 10.77 -0.16 7.62
C ILE A 58 9.91 -0.94 8.61
N GLY A 59 9.16 -1.94 8.13
CA GLY A 59 8.26 -2.75 8.94
C GLY A 59 7.48 -3.75 8.10
N LYS A 60 6.49 -4.38 8.71
CA LYS A 60 5.62 -5.40 8.08
C LYS A 60 4.17 -5.10 8.43
N LEU A 61 3.29 -5.15 7.42
CA LEU A 61 1.85 -4.99 7.65
C LEU A 61 1.35 -5.95 8.74
N THR A 62 0.50 -5.43 9.63
CA THR A 62 -0.19 -6.21 10.66
C THR A 62 -1.10 -7.26 10.01
N GLN A 63 -1.48 -8.28 10.78
CA GLN A 63 -2.44 -9.27 10.30
C GLN A 63 -3.79 -8.64 9.93
N ARG A 64 -4.22 -7.65 10.72
CA ARG A 64 -5.43 -6.87 10.48
C ARG A 64 -5.38 -6.17 9.12
N ASP A 65 -4.31 -5.43 8.84
CA ASP A 65 -4.18 -4.71 7.57
C ASP A 65 -4.03 -5.66 6.37
N LYS A 66 -3.38 -6.81 6.52
CA LYS A 66 -3.34 -7.84 5.46
C LYS A 66 -4.74 -8.36 5.10
N ILE A 67 -5.54 -8.73 6.11
CA ILE A 67 -6.90 -9.26 5.90
C ILE A 67 -7.77 -8.20 5.21
N ARG A 68 -7.73 -6.96 5.72
CA ARG A 68 -8.44 -5.82 5.12
C ARG A 68 -8.00 -5.57 3.67
N PHE A 69 -6.70 -5.69 3.40
CA PHE A 69 -6.16 -5.47 2.06
C PHE A 69 -6.62 -6.54 1.06
N VAL A 70 -6.62 -7.82 1.45
CA VAL A 70 -7.15 -8.90 0.61
C VAL A 70 -8.63 -8.67 0.30
N LYS A 71 -9.43 -8.33 1.33
CA LYS A 71 -10.85 -8.01 1.14
C LYS A 71 -11.05 -6.85 0.17
N PHE A 72 -10.33 -5.75 0.38
CA PHE A 72 -10.36 -4.58 -0.52
C PHE A 72 -10.05 -4.97 -1.98
N TYR A 73 -9.04 -5.81 -2.21
CA TYR A 73 -8.67 -6.25 -3.55
C TYR A 73 -9.71 -7.15 -4.22
N VAL A 74 -10.35 -8.04 -3.45
CA VAL A 74 -11.41 -8.93 -3.95
C VAL A 74 -12.64 -8.12 -4.35
N ASP A 75 -13.07 -7.19 -3.49
CA ASP A 75 -14.25 -6.36 -3.74
C ASP A 75 -14.05 -5.49 -4.99
N ARG A 76 -12.82 -4.99 -5.21
CA ARG A 76 -12.46 -4.20 -6.40
C ARG A 76 -12.46 -4.97 -7.72
N ARG A 77 -12.45 -6.30 -7.71
CA ARG A 77 -12.52 -7.16 -8.92
C ARG A 77 -13.96 -7.57 -9.28
N LYS A 78 -14.91 -7.37 -8.37
CA LYS A 78 -16.31 -7.77 -8.56
C LYS A 78 -17.18 -6.70 -9.21
N GLY A 79 -16.67 -5.49 -9.37
CA GLY A 79 -17.28 -4.41 -10.15
C GLY A 79 -16.40 -4.07 -11.35
#